data_AF-A0A8S3PTN7-F1
#
_entry.id   AF-A0A8S3PTN7-F1
#
_cell.length_a   1.000
_cell.length_b   1.000
_cell.length_c   1.000
_cell.angle_alpha   90.00
_cell.angle_beta   90.00
_cell.angle_gamma   90.00
#
_symmetry.space_group_name_H-M   'P 1'
#
loop_
_entity.id
_entity.type
_entity.pdbx_description
1 polymer ?
#
loop_
_entity_poly.entity_id
_entity_poly.type
_entity_poly.pdbx_seq_one_letter_code
_entity_poly.pdbx_strand_id
1 'polypeptide(L)'
;MPAKHFPILDALTSGDMPTVGSLISKIPDLQDVFQETVFDTIKGEIKTLALRENNSILRNHDKIKSLTFARVIDEWRQKAPTFLKSLEAAVANPAYQFNKYKKGEALIPGIVTAGCKLLNLYSKDLNAFQDFNSYILWKGGCKKSAFSRLNATYDCLSYQSTLSLADKLGNDWDKDLVAMQELVTTETSHELGVTSEHTDDQRVH
;
A
#
# COMPACT_ATOMS: atom_id res chain seq x y z
N MET A 1 36.99 29.97 -28.20
CA MET A 1 36.53 28.58 -27.99
C MET A 1 35.18 28.66 -27.31
N PRO A 2 34.09 28.09 -27.86
CA PRO A 2 32.82 28.11 -27.16
C PRO A 2 32.94 27.20 -25.93
N ALA A 3 32.57 27.72 -24.77
CA ALA A 3 32.51 26.94 -23.54
C ALA A 3 31.61 25.72 -23.80
N LYS A 4 32.12 24.51 -23.56
CA LYS A 4 31.28 23.32 -23.52
C LYS A 4 30.31 23.55 -22.36
N HIS A 5 29.06 23.87 -22.68
CA HIS A 5 28.00 23.96 -21.70
C HIS A 5 27.81 22.55 -21.12
N PHE A 6 28.06 22.40 -19.82
CA PHE A 6 27.86 21.13 -19.13
C PHE A 6 26.57 21.28 -18.31
N PRO A 7 25.38 21.09 -18.92
CA PRO A 7 24.11 21.34 -18.26
C PRO A 7 23.93 20.55 -16.96
N ILE A 8 24.62 19.41 -16.82
CA ILE A 8 24.62 18.64 -15.58
C ILE A 8 25.40 19.33 -14.46
N LEU A 9 26.50 20.02 -14.79
CA LEU A 9 27.33 20.77 -13.86
C LEU A 9 26.62 22.04 -13.40
N ASP A 10 25.91 22.69 -14.32
CA ASP A 10 25.07 23.85 -14.04
C ASP A 10 23.88 23.48 -13.14
N ALA A 11 23.25 22.33 -13.39
CA ALA A 11 22.19 21.79 -12.53
C ALA A 11 22.70 21.38 -11.13
N LEU A 12 23.90 20.78 -11.06
CA LEU A 12 24.53 20.43 -9.77
C LEU A 12 24.89 21.67 -8.94
N THR A 13 25.46 22.70 -9.57
CA THR A 13 25.86 23.94 -8.89
C THR A 13 24.67 24.78 -8.44
N SER A 14 23.53 24.69 -9.13
CA SER A 14 22.27 25.32 -8.74
C SER A 14 21.41 24.48 -7.78
N GLY A 15 21.79 23.24 -7.51
CA GLY A 15 21.05 22.33 -6.62
C GLY A 15 19.76 21.77 -7.24
N ASP A 16 19.56 21.89 -8.55
CA ASP A 16 18.39 21.38 -9.28
C ASP A 16 18.50 19.86 -9.52
N MET A 17 18.31 19.09 -8.46
CA MET A 17 18.38 17.62 -8.47
C MET A 17 17.38 16.96 -9.43
N PRO A 18 16.14 17.46 -9.62
CA PRO A 18 15.24 16.97 -10.67
C PRO A 18 15.88 17.04 -12.08
N THR A 19 16.51 18.16 -12.42
CA THR A 19 17.19 18.31 -13.72
C THR A 19 18.42 17.42 -13.81
N VAL A 20 19.20 17.29 -12.72
CA VAL A 20 20.33 16.34 -12.66
C VAL A 20 19.85 14.92 -12.95
N GLY A 21 18.81 14.44 -12.27
CA GLY A 21 18.25 13.11 -12.48
C GLY A 21 17.77 12.88 -13.92
N SER A 22 17.08 13.87 -14.51
CA SER A 22 16.65 13.83 -15.91
C SER A 22 17.82 13.73 -16.89
N LEU A 23 18.92 14.44 -16.63
CA LEU A 23 20.12 14.41 -17.47
C LEU A 23 20.88 13.08 -17.32
N ILE A 24 20.99 12.54 -16.11
CA ILE A 24 21.59 11.22 -15.86
C ILE A 24 20.82 10.13 -16.60
N SER A 25 19.48 10.14 -16.54
CA SER A 25 18.63 9.13 -17.19
C SER A 25 18.71 9.12 -18.73
N LYS A 26 19.33 10.13 -19.34
CA LYS A 26 19.52 10.21 -20.80
C LYS A 26 20.86 9.63 -21.26
N ILE A 27 21.72 9.23 -20.33
CA ILE A 27 23.01 8.58 -20.61
C ILE A 27 22.82 7.09 -20.34
N PRO A 28 22.77 6.22 -21.37
CA PRO A 28 22.39 4.81 -21.20
C PRO A 28 23.20 4.07 -20.12
N ASP A 29 24.53 4.15 -20.18
CA ASP A 29 25.40 3.45 -19.20
C ASP A 29 25.18 3.94 -17.76
N LEU A 30 24.88 5.23 -17.56
CA LEU A 30 24.61 5.78 -16.23
C LEU A 30 23.18 5.49 -15.78
N GLN A 31 22.24 5.37 -16.71
CA GLN A 31 20.87 4.97 -16.43
C GLN A 31 20.85 3.55 -15.85
N ASP A 32 21.59 2.61 -16.45
CA ASP A 32 21.67 1.22 -15.98
C ASP A 32 22.26 1.16 -14.56
N VAL A 33 23.40 1.82 -14.33
CA VAL A 33 24.04 1.89 -13.01
C VAL A 33 23.12 2.51 -11.95
N PHE A 34 22.38 3.56 -12.32
CA PHE A 34 21.43 4.19 -11.41
C PHE A 34 20.27 3.26 -11.07
N GLN A 35 19.70 2.56 -12.06
CA GLN A 35 18.63 1.60 -11.85
C GLN A 35 19.09 0.44 -10.95
N GLU A 36 20.27 -0.12 -11.20
CA GLU A 36 20.85 -1.17 -10.36
C GLU A 36 21.00 -0.71 -8.91
N THR A 37 21.53 0.49 -8.70
CA THR A 37 21.71 1.08 -7.36
C THR A 37 20.38 1.24 -6.63
N VAL A 38 19.34 1.71 -7.32
CA VAL A 38 17.99 1.85 -6.75
C VAL A 38 17.41 0.47 -6.39
N PHE A 39 17.52 -0.51 -7.29
CA PHE A 39 17.00 -1.85 -7.02
C PHE A 39 17.74 -2.56 -5.89
N ASP A 40 19.05 -2.38 -5.77
CA ASP A 40 19.82 -2.96 -4.68
C ASP A 40 19.49 -2.29 -3.33
N THR A 41 19.21 -1.00 -3.33
CA THR A 41 18.67 -0.29 -2.16
C THR A 41 17.33 -0.89 -1.74
N ILE A 42 16.39 -1.05 -2.68
CA ILE A 42 15.08 -1.65 -2.42
C ILE A 42 15.21 -3.09 -1.89
N LYS A 43 16.06 -3.92 -2.51
CA LYS A 43 16.34 -5.29 -2.03
C LYS A 43 16.89 -5.28 -0.61
N GLY A 44 17.80 -4.35 -0.29
CA GLY A 44 18.38 -4.19 1.03
C GLY A 44 17.32 -3.83 2.09
N GLU A 45 16.44 -2.89 1.77
CA GLU A 45 15.31 -2.51 2.63
C GLU A 45 14.34 -3.68 2.86
N ILE A 46 13.92 -4.36 1.80
CA ILE A 46 13.03 -5.53 1.87
C ILE A 46 13.66 -6.65 2.69
N LYS A 47 14.95 -6.95 2.47
CA LYS A 47 15.68 -7.96 3.23
C LYS A 47 15.69 -7.59 4.72
N THR A 48 15.93 -6.32 5.04
CA THR A 48 15.95 -5.82 6.42
C THR A 48 14.57 -5.92 7.08
N LEU A 49 13.49 -5.58 6.37
CA LEU A 49 12.12 -5.81 6.83
C LEU A 49 11.83 -7.30 7.10
N ALA A 50 12.35 -8.17 6.23
CA ALA A 50 12.15 -9.61 6.33
C ALA A 50 12.99 -10.30 7.42
N LEU A 51 14.00 -9.63 8.00
CA LEU A 51 14.74 -10.17 9.14
C LEU A 51 13.82 -10.40 10.34
N ARG A 52 14.05 -11.51 11.06
CA ARG A 52 13.23 -11.87 12.22
C ARG A 52 13.36 -10.88 13.38
N GLU A 53 14.55 -10.33 13.55
CA GLU A 53 14.87 -9.29 14.55
C GLU A 53 14.11 -7.98 14.28
N ASN A 54 13.73 -7.75 13.03
CA ASN A 54 12.91 -6.62 12.69
C ASN A 54 11.45 -6.95 13.03
N ASN A 55 10.92 -6.29 14.06
CA ASN A 55 9.53 -6.46 14.51
C ASN A 55 8.57 -5.82 13.50
N SER A 56 8.38 -6.47 12.35
CA SER A 56 7.43 -6.01 11.34
C SER A 56 5.99 -6.31 11.74
N ILE A 57 5.11 -5.35 11.49
CA ILE A 57 3.68 -5.52 11.78
C ILE A 57 3.07 -6.59 10.88
N LEU A 58 3.66 -6.81 9.69
CA LEU A 58 3.24 -7.82 8.72
C LEU A 58 3.57 -9.26 9.15
N ARG A 59 4.35 -9.44 10.23
CA ARG A 59 4.62 -10.74 10.87
C ARG A 59 3.73 -10.99 12.10
N ASN A 60 3.02 -9.98 12.58
CA ASN A 60 2.29 -10.08 13.84
C ASN A 60 0.85 -10.58 13.62
N HIS A 61 0.70 -11.90 13.61
CA HIS A 61 -0.59 -12.57 13.42
C HIS A 61 -1.56 -12.41 14.60
N ASP A 62 -1.04 -12.25 15.81
CA ASP A 62 -1.88 -12.10 17.01
C ASP A 62 -2.57 -10.73 17.06
N LYS A 63 -2.03 -9.74 16.35
CA LYS A 63 -2.53 -8.36 16.34
C LYS A 63 -3.11 -7.94 14.98
N ILE A 64 -3.53 -8.89 14.15
CA ILE A 64 -4.16 -8.61 12.84
C ILE A 64 -5.34 -7.62 13.00
N LYS A 65 -6.06 -7.63 14.13
CA LYS A 65 -7.17 -6.70 14.46
C LYS A 65 -6.77 -5.24 14.41
N SER A 66 -5.51 -4.96 14.66
CA SER A 66 -4.97 -3.61 14.73
C SER A 66 -4.23 -3.21 13.46
N LEU A 67 -4.19 -4.08 12.45
CA LEU A 67 -3.52 -3.83 11.20
C LEU A 67 -4.35 -2.85 10.37
N THR A 68 -3.79 -1.70 10.06
CA THR A 68 -4.41 -0.69 9.20
C THR A 68 -3.44 -0.31 8.09
N PHE A 69 -3.99 0.20 6.99
CA PHE A 69 -3.18 0.72 5.88
C PHE A 69 -2.18 1.78 6.35
N ALA A 70 -2.62 2.71 7.20
CA ALA A 70 -1.78 3.76 7.77
C ALA A 70 -0.57 3.19 8.51
N ARG A 71 -0.76 2.17 9.36
CA ARG A 71 0.35 1.55 10.11
C ARG A 71 1.36 0.85 9.20
N VAL A 72 0.90 0.22 8.12
CA VAL A 72 1.80 -0.40 7.14
C VAL A 72 2.62 0.66 6.41
N ILE A 73 1.98 1.75 5.98
CA ILE A 73 2.66 2.89 5.35
C ILE A 73 3.67 3.51 6.31
N ASP A 74 3.32 3.72 7.57
CA ASP A 74 4.22 4.31 8.56
C ASP A 74 5.43 3.41 8.85
N GLU A 75 5.24 2.08 8.91
CA GLU A 75 6.36 1.15 8.97
C GLU A 75 7.27 1.28 7.75
N TRP A 76 6.71 1.29 6.53
CA TRP A 76 7.50 1.38 5.31
C TRP A 76 8.20 2.73 5.17
N ARG A 77 7.58 3.84 5.57
CA ARG A 77 8.23 5.16 5.61
C ARG A 77 9.49 5.15 6.48
N GLN A 78 9.49 4.40 7.57
CA GLN A 78 10.62 4.33 8.49
C GLN A 78 11.68 3.31 8.08
N LYS A 79 11.25 2.14 7.58
CA LYS A 79 12.13 0.97 7.40
C LYS A 79 12.41 0.59 5.94
N ALA A 80 11.56 1.01 5.01
CA ALA A 80 11.70 0.75 3.58
C ALA A 80 11.19 1.94 2.73
N PRO A 81 11.76 3.14 2.92
CA PRO A 81 11.27 4.36 2.28
C PRO A 81 11.45 4.35 0.76
N THR A 82 12.52 3.72 0.25
CA THR A 82 12.76 3.64 -1.20
C THR A 82 11.76 2.70 -1.85
N PHE A 83 11.49 1.55 -1.21
CA PHE A 83 10.44 0.62 -1.64
C PHE A 83 9.07 1.31 -1.72
N LEU A 84 8.67 2.05 -0.67
CA LEU A 84 7.40 2.78 -0.67
C LEU A 84 7.33 3.81 -1.80
N LYS A 85 8.38 4.63 -1.97
CA LYS A 85 8.43 5.63 -3.05
C LYS A 85 8.32 5.00 -4.44
N SER A 86 8.89 3.80 -4.64
CA SER A 86 8.74 3.08 -5.91
C SER A 86 7.30 2.65 -6.17
N LEU A 87 6.58 2.20 -5.14
CA LEU A 87 5.15 1.86 -5.27
C LEU A 87 4.30 3.10 -5.54
N GLU A 88 4.55 4.21 -4.84
CA GLU A 88 3.89 5.50 -5.04
C GLU A 88 4.13 6.03 -6.46
N ALA A 89 5.36 5.93 -6.96
CA ALA A 89 5.70 6.31 -8.33
C ALA A 89 4.98 5.44 -9.37
N ALA A 90 4.81 4.14 -9.11
CA ALA A 90 4.12 3.23 -10.03
C ALA A 90 2.62 3.55 -10.21
N VAL A 91 1.99 4.19 -9.22
CA VAL A 91 0.59 4.61 -9.30
C VAL A 91 0.40 6.08 -9.69
N ALA A 92 1.50 6.84 -9.79
CA ALA A 92 1.47 8.23 -10.19
C ALA A 92 1.10 8.36 -11.69
N ASN A 93 -0.15 8.73 -11.97
CA ASN A 93 -0.62 8.94 -13.34
C ASN A 93 -1.16 10.37 -13.53
N PRO A 94 -0.54 11.17 -14.42
CA PRO A 94 -0.97 12.53 -14.71
C PRO A 94 -2.40 12.65 -15.26
N ALA A 95 -2.94 11.59 -15.88
CA ALA A 95 -4.31 11.59 -16.43
C ALA A 95 -5.39 11.50 -15.34
N TYR A 96 -5.03 11.20 -14.09
CA TYR A 96 -5.98 11.07 -12.98
C TYR A 96 -6.36 12.40 -12.34
N GLN A 97 -5.88 13.52 -12.88
CA GLN A 97 -6.23 14.86 -12.44
C GLN A 97 -7.75 15.16 -12.41
N PHE A 98 -8.59 14.36 -13.07
CA PHE A 98 -10.06 14.50 -13.04
C PHE A 98 -10.81 13.41 -12.26
N ASN A 99 -10.15 12.38 -11.74
CA ASN A 99 -10.81 11.28 -11.01
C ASN A 99 -10.38 11.27 -9.54
N LYS A 100 -11.31 11.65 -8.65
CA LYS A 100 -11.09 11.68 -7.19
C LYS A 100 -10.67 10.32 -6.61
N TYR A 101 -11.12 9.21 -7.20
CA TYR A 101 -10.79 7.85 -6.75
C TYR A 101 -9.40 7.38 -7.16
N LYS A 102 -8.62 8.22 -7.84
CA LYS A 102 -7.29 7.89 -8.36
C LYS A 102 -6.23 8.89 -7.94
N LYS A 103 -6.41 9.52 -6.79
CA LYS A 103 -5.50 10.53 -6.22
C LYS A 103 -5.32 10.34 -4.73
N GLY A 104 -4.17 10.81 -4.23
CA GLY A 104 -3.92 10.96 -2.80
C GLY A 104 -4.19 9.69 -2.01
N GLU A 105 -4.97 9.82 -0.94
CA GLU A 105 -5.24 8.74 0.01
C GLU A 105 -6.04 7.59 -0.60
N ALA A 106 -6.84 7.83 -1.64
CA ALA A 106 -7.59 6.78 -2.34
C ALA A 106 -6.68 5.72 -3.01
N LEU A 107 -5.40 6.04 -3.25
CA LEU A 107 -4.42 5.11 -3.80
C LEU A 107 -3.77 4.22 -2.72
N ILE A 108 -3.85 4.61 -1.45
CA ILE A 108 -3.17 3.92 -0.33
C ILE A 108 -3.55 2.44 -0.26
N PRO A 109 -4.85 2.04 -0.31
CA PRO A 109 -5.20 0.64 -0.25
C PRO A 109 -4.56 -0.19 -1.37
N GLY A 110 -4.48 0.36 -2.58
CA GLY A 110 -3.84 -0.27 -3.73
C GLY A 110 -2.32 -0.40 -3.56
N ILE A 111 -1.66 0.69 -3.14
CA ILE A 111 -0.21 0.72 -2.86
C ILE A 111 0.16 -0.32 -1.80
N VAL A 112 -0.55 -0.31 -0.66
CA VAL A 112 -0.28 -1.23 0.45
C VAL A 112 -0.55 -2.67 0.05
N THR A 113 -1.67 -2.94 -0.61
CA THR A 113 -1.99 -4.31 -1.05
C THR A 113 -0.92 -4.84 -2.01
N ALA A 114 -0.49 -4.03 -2.98
CA ALA A 114 0.57 -4.40 -3.91
C ALA A 114 1.91 -4.65 -3.19
N GLY A 115 2.32 -3.76 -2.28
CA GLY A 115 3.55 -3.92 -1.53
C GLY A 115 3.54 -5.15 -0.63
N CYS A 116 2.43 -5.42 0.07
CA CYS A 116 2.27 -6.60 0.91
C CYS A 116 2.38 -7.90 0.10
N LYS A 117 1.85 -7.94 -1.14
CA LYS A 117 2.02 -9.10 -2.03
C LYS A 117 3.49 -9.35 -2.37
N LEU A 118 4.22 -8.30 -2.73
CA LEU A 118 5.64 -8.42 -3.04
C LEU A 118 6.46 -8.90 -1.83
N LEU A 119 6.15 -8.37 -0.63
CA LEU A 119 6.81 -8.79 0.60
C LEU A 119 6.48 -10.24 0.98
N ASN A 120 5.22 -10.68 0.81
CA ASN A 120 4.80 -12.05 1.04
C ASN A 120 5.48 -13.04 0.07
N LEU A 121 5.62 -12.65 -1.20
CA LEU A 121 6.39 -13.43 -2.19
C LEU A 121 7.86 -13.57 -1.80
N TYR A 122 8.45 -12.53 -1.23
CA TYR A 122 9.83 -12.55 -0.75
C TYR A 122 10.00 -13.37 0.54
N SER A 123 9.08 -13.20 1.50
CA SER A 123 9.10 -13.88 2.79
C SER A 123 7.68 -14.27 3.21
N LYS A 124 7.43 -15.58 3.32
CA LYS A 124 6.14 -16.14 3.76
C LYS A 124 5.74 -15.72 5.18
N ASP A 125 6.72 -15.28 5.99
CA ASP A 125 6.48 -14.80 7.35
C ASP A 125 5.91 -13.35 7.38
N LEU A 126 5.80 -12.66 6.22
CA LEU A 126 5.25 -11.29 6.10
C LEU A 126 3.86 -11.28 5.46
N ASN A 127 2.98 -12.18 5.88
CA ASN A 127 1.67 -12.41 5.28
C ASN A 127 0.48 -12.03 6.18
N ALA A 128 0.68 -11.34 7.31
CA ALA A 128 -0.43 -10.92 8.18
C ALA A 128 -1.48 -10.06 7.46
N PHE A 129 -1.08 -9.32 6.42
CA PHE A 129 -2.02 -8.56 5.58
C PHE A 129 -2.91 -9.46 4.69
N GLN A 130 -2.37 -10.62 4.25
CA GLN A 130 -3.16 -11.63 3.53
C GLN A 130 -4.20 -12.26 4.47
N ASP A 131 -3.82 -12.53 5.72
CA ASP A 131 -4.75 -13.01 6.76
C ASP A 131 -5.84 -11.98 7.04
N PHE A 132 -5.48 -10.71 7.19
CA PHE A 132 -6.40 -9.58 7.36
C PHE A 132 -7.44 -9.52 6.24
N ASN A 133 -7.00 -9.49 4.98
CA ASN A 133 -7.88 -9.48 3.82
C ASN A 133 -8.81 -10.69 3.78
N SER A 134 -8.27 -11.87 4.08
CA SER A 134 -9.05 -13.12 4.11
C SER A 134 -10.20 -13.04 5.09
N TYR A 135 -9.92 -12.53 6.28
CA TYR A 135 -10.89 -12.41 7.34
C TYR A 135 -12.00 -11.41 6.97
N ILE A 136 -11.63 -10.24 6.44
CA ILE A 136 -12.59 -9.23 5.96
C ILE A 136 -13.51 -9.82 4.89
N LEU A 137 -12.94 -10.50 3.89
CA LEU A 137 -13.72 -11.12 2.81
C LEU A 137 -14.70 -12.16 3.36
N TRP A 138 -14.29 -12.95 4.33
CA TRP A 138 -15.13 -14.00 4.90
C TRP A 138 -16.29 -13.41 5.71
N LYS A 139 -16.01 -12.44 6.59
CA LYS A 139 -17.05 -11.71 7.33
C LYS A 139 -17.97 -10.91 6.42
N GLY A 140 -17.45 -10.38 5.32
CA GLY A 140 -18.24 -9.75 4.25
C GLY A 140 -19.08 -10.72 3.42
N GLY A 141 -19.09 -12.02 3.74
CA GLY A 141 -19.92 -13.02 3.07
C GLY A 141 -19.43 -13.41 1.67
N CYS A 142 -18.14 -13.20 1.37
CA CYS A 142 -17.60 -13.56 0.06
C CYS A 142 -17.66 -15.07 -0.18
N LYS A 143 -18.09 -15.45 -1.39
CA LYS A 143 -18.22 -16.85 -1.81
C LYS A 143 -16.85 -17.52 -2.00
N LYS A 144 -16.80 -18.85 -1.86
CA LYS A 144 -15.60 -19.67 -2.12
C LYS A 144 -14.92 -19.38 -3.47
N SER A 145 -15.69 -19.07 -4.51
CA SER A 145 -15.16 -18.72 -5.83
C SER A 145 -14.36 -17.43 -5.84
N ALA A 146 -14.73 -16.43 -5.02
CA ALA A 146 -13.96 -15.20 -4.87
C ALA A 146 -12.60 -15.48 -4.20
N PHE A 147 -12.60 -16.26 -3.12
CA PHE A 147 -11.37 -16.72 -2.47
C PHE A 147 -10.46 -17.49 -3.42
N SER A 148 -11.02 -18.36 -4.27
CA SER A 148 -10.22 -19.09 -5.28
C SER A 148 -9.51 -18.15 -6.25
N ARG A 149 -10.16 -17.06 -6.66
CA ARG A 149 -9.58 -16.07 -7.59
C ARG A 149 -8.52 -15.20 -6.90
N LEU A 150 -8.82 -14.71 -5.70
CA LEU A 150 -7.96 -13.80 -4.94
C LEU A 150 -6.75 -14.52 -4.30
N ASN A 151 -6.90 -15.79 -3.93
CA ASN A 151 -5.78 -16.59 -3.46
C ASN A 151 -4.72 -16.81 -4.55
N ALA A 152 -5.13 -16.91 -5.82
CA ALA A 152 -4.19 -17.04 -6.94
C ALA A 152 -3.29 -15.80 -7.13
N THR A 153 -3.74 -14.65 -6.65
CA THR A 153 -3.02 -13.36 -6.73
C THR A 153 -2.41 -12.92 -5.40
N TYR A 154 -2.33 -13.82 -4.41
CA TYR A 154 -1.82 -13.55 -3.06
C TYR A 154 -2.60 -12.44 -2.30
N ASP A 155 -3.83 -12.15 -2.70
CA ASP A 155 -4.69 -11.16 -2.02
C ASP A 155 -5.27 -11.69 -0.71
N CYS A 156 -5.59 -12.99 -0.66
CA CYS A 156 -6.15 -13.67 0.49
C CYS A 156 -5.67 -15.12 0.56
N LEU A 157 -5.95 -15.80 1.66
CA LEU A 157 -5.76 -17.23 1.86
C LEU A 157 -6.83 -18.04 1.10
N SER A 158 -6.66 -19.36 1.08
CA SER A 158 -7.75 -20.26 0.67
C SER A 158 -8.95 -20.14 1.63
N TYR A 159 -10.16 -20.40 1.14
CA TYR A 159 -11.37 -20.34 1.98
C TYR A 159 -11.26 -21.23 3.24
N GLN A 160 -10.68 -22.43 3.11
CA GLN A 160 -10.54 -23.35 4.25
C GLN A 160 -9.53 -22.84 5.28
N SER A 161 -8.43 -22.25 4.81
CA SER A 161 -7.45 -21.59 5.67
C SER A 161 -8.06 -20.39 6.38
N THR A 162 -8.94 -19.65 5.71
CA THR A 162 -9.68 -18.52 6.32
C THR A 162 -10.62 -18.98 7.42
N LEU A 163 -11.34 -20.10 7.25
CA LEU A 163 -12.16 -20.66 8.32
C LEU A 163 -11.31 -21.03 9.54
N SER A 164 -10.17 -21.69 9.31
CA SER A 164 -9.24 -22.04 10.38
C SER A 164 -8.65 -20.80 11.08
N LEU A 165 -8.41 -19.73 10.32
CA LEU A 165 -8.00 -18.43 10.86
C LEU A 165 -9.12 -17.82 11.70
N ALA A 166 -10.37 -17.85 11.22
CA ALA A 166 -11.51 -17.33 11.96
C ALA A 166 -11.73 -18.06 13.29
N ASP A 167 -11.62 -19.39 13.29
CA ASP A 167 -11.70 -20.21 14.50
C ASP A 167 -10.63 -19.82 15.53
N LYS A 168 -9.41 -19.49 15.08
CA LYS A 168 -8.31 -19.03 15.95
C LYS A 168 -8.52 -17.63 16.51
N LEU A 169 -9.12 -16.74 15.73
CA LEU A 169 -9.33 -15.34 16.10
C LEU A 169 -10.49 -15.12 17.07
N GLY A 170 -11.38 -16.11 17.20
CA GLY A 170 -12.47 -16.13 18.17
C GLY A 170 -13.61 -15.16 17.86
N ASN A 171 -14.66 -15.20 18.70
CA ASN A 171 -15.93 -14.50 18.48
C ASN A 171 -15.87 -12.97 18.69
N ASP A 172 -14.81 -12.42 19.28
CA ASP A 172 -14.73 -10.98 19.66
C ASP A 172 -14.20 -10.06 18.56
N TRP A 173 -13.97 -10.56 17.35
CA TRP A 173 -13.47 -9.73 16.24
C TRP A 173 -14.53 -8.75 15.70
N ASP A 174 -15.81 -9.07 15.84
CA ASP A 174 -16.88 -8.24 15.26
C ASP A 174 -16.89 -6.80 15.80
N LYS A 175 -16.43 -6.58 17.04
CA LYS A 175 -16.27 -5.23 17.61
C LYS A 175 -15.18 -4.41 16.90
N ASP A 176 -14.08 -5.05 16.52
CA ASP A 176 -12.95 -4.38 15.87
C ASP A 176 -13.23 -4.11 14.38
N LEU A 177 -14.03 -4.96 13.72
CA LEU A 177 -14.50 -4.72 12.36
C LEU A 177 -15.45 -3.53 12.27
N VAL A 178 -16.34 -3.35 13.25
CA VAL A 178 -17.22 -2.18 13.31
C VAL A 178 -16.39 -0.90 13.45
N ALA A 179 -15.39 -0.88 14.33
CA ALA A 179 -14.47 0.26 14.46
C ALA A 179 -13.69 0.55 13.17
N MET A 180 -13.28 -0.48 12.43
CA MET A 180 -12.63 -0.31 11.12
C MET A 180 -13.59 0.14 10.03
N GLN A 181 -14.81 -0.38 10.01
CA GLN A 181 -15.86 0.06 9.09
C GLN A 181 -16.19 1.53 9.37
N GLU A 182 -16.29 1.93 10.63
CA GLU A 182 -16.45 3.32 11.04
C GLU A 182 -15.26 4.18 10.60
N LEU A 183 -14.01 3.74 10.74
CA LEU A 183 -12.85 4.48 10.21
C LEU A 183 -12.90 4.65 8.69
N VAL A 184 -13.11 3.56 7.94
CA VAL A 184 -13.22 3.60 6.48
C VAL A 184 -14.40 4.48 6.03
N THR A 185 -15.53 4.40 6.74
CA THR A 185 -16.74 5.18 6.45
C THR A 185 -16.58 6.64 6.85
N THR A 186 -15.91 6.94 7.96
CA THR A 186 -15.66 8.32 8.42
C THR A 186 -14.63 9.01 7.53
N GLU A 187 -13.56 8.31 7.15
CA GLU A 187 -12.59 8.76 6.14
C GLU A 187 -13.27 9.01 4.79
N THR A 188 -14.22 8.17 4.36
CA THR A 188 -14.99 8.42 3.13
C THR A 188 -16.10 9.47 3.27
N SER A 189 -16.74 9.63 4.43
CA SER A 189 -17.85 10.56 4.66
C SER A 189 -17.39 12.00 4.92
N HIS A 190 -16.29 12.19 5.65
CA HIS A 190 -15.72 13.53 5.88
C HIS A 190 -15.19 14.16 4.57
N GLU A 191 -14.93 13.35 3.54
CA GLU A 191 -14.44 13.77 2.22
C GLU A 191 -15.54 13.90 1.14
N LEU A 192 -16.76 13.42 1.39
CA LEU A 192 -17.87 13.55 0.44
C LEU A 192 -18.73 14.80 0.63
N GLY A 193 -18.54 15.57 1.72
CA GLY A 193 -19.33 16.78 1.99
C GLY A 193 -20.84 16.49 2.03
N VAL A 194 -21.24 15.27 2.38
CA VAL A 194 -22.65 14.94 2.56
C VAL A 194 -22.99 15.20 4.02
N THR A 195 -23.35 16.45 4.31
CA THR A 195 -24.21 16.72 5.47
C THR A 195 -25.51 15.98 5.22
N SER A 196 -25.82 15.01 6.08
CA SER A 196 -27.15 14.39 6.11
C SER A 196 -28.15 15.44 6.58
N GLU A 197 -28.68 16.25 5.66
CA GLU A 197 -29.95 16.90 5.90
C GLU A 197 -31.02 15.81 5.84
N HIS A 198 -31.52 15.45 7.03
CA HIS A 198 -32.85 14.90 7.19
C HIS A 198 -33.84 15.89 6.56
N THR A 199 -34.34 15.57 5.38
CA THR A 199 -35.69 15.99 4.99
C THR A 199 -36.64 14.88 5.40
N ASP A 200 -37.19 15.06 6.62
CA ASP A 200 -38.57 14.69 6.89
C ASP A 200 -39.41 15.29 5.75
N ASP A 201 -39.98 14.44 4.90
CA ASP A 201 -41.08 14.86 4.05
C ASP A 201 -42.28 13.96 4.26
N GLN A 202 -43.30 14.63 4.79
CA GLN A 202 -44.55 14.09 5.24
C GLN A 202 -45.31 13.47 4.06
N ARG A 203 -45.69 12.20 4.18
CA ARG A 203 -46.89 11.71 3.49
C ARG A 203 -48.06 11.81 4.45
N VAL A 204 -48.68 12.99 4.45
CA VAL A 204 -50.07 13.19 4.84
C VAL A 204 -50.95 12.54 3.77
N HIS A 205 -51.95 11.79 4.25
CA HIS A 205 -53.17 11.25 3.60
C HIS A 205 -53.33 11.33 2.08
#